data_AF-Q0CIT3-F1
#
_entry.id   AF-Q0CIT3-F1
#
_cell.length_a   1.000
_cell.length_b   1.000
_cell.length_c   1.000
_cell.angle_alpha   90.00
_cell.angle_beta   90.00
_cell.angle_gamma   90.00
#
_symmetry.space_group_name_H-M   'P 1'
#
loop_
_entity.id
_entity.type
_entity.pdbx_description
1 polymer ?
#
loop_
_entity_poly.entity_id
_entity_poly.type
_entity_poly.pdbx_seq_one_letter_code
_entity_poly.pdbx_strand_id
1 'polypeptide(L)'
;MELFRLVTTDDSGLDIRDRLEEALSGLLELKQLELLTEVLTGSAVVDDRFAELVYTSWEYICRLNLWSYRFDSLQQYRQLISYREVIRPIIERFKKSDRAKFSSMETIQHQWGLPVAEVLPQHMAPKSWSKHLLFLLAILSKHKTRQEAIELLEESITQRPRRSRQTRTLMPSDVRRALESLSIPTRSSTRSSTGSSASLSSNEKNTRVADGSPSDHRSDILISTSSTDPLEPLIGDVQEPYNYTFNSTLLPKQADDGYDCECSAICLPLKVLLDGLEGQTFHNTDGVILQLFQWAKSVSWTSVCLVHLQRLAELKFGNITTLWSREETIKQLEGLLLDSLLLEANISLLPCLSEQVPVL
;
A
#
# COMPACT_ATOMS: atom_id res chain seq x y z
N MET A 1 -19.85 -5.02 7.99
CA MET A 1 -20.06 -5.92 6.81
C MET A 1 -21.53 -6.05 6.41
N GLU A 2 -22.50 -5.98 7.32
CA GLU A 2 -23.94 -6.03 6.96
C GLU A 2 -24.40 -4.83 6.13
N LEU A 3 -23.92 -3.62 6.42
CA LEU A 3 -24.18 -2.41 5.62
C LEU A 3 -23.70 -2.55 4.17
N PHE A 4 -22.54 -3.19 3.96
CA PHE A 4 -22.01 -3.49 2.62
C PHE A 4 -22.91 -4.47 1.85
N ARG A 5 -23.50 -5.46 2.54
CA ARG A 5 -24.47 -6.39 1.94
C ARG A 5 -25.79 -5.68 1.61
N LEU A 6 -26.32 -4.88 2.54
CA LEU A 6 -27.54 -4.09 2.39
C LEU A 6 -27.47 -3.11 1.20
N VAL A 7 -26.32 -2.47 0.99
CA VAL A 7 -26.11 -1.52 -0.12
C VAL A 7 -25.90 -2.24 -1.47
N THR A 8 -25.39 -3.48 -1.47
CA THR A 8 -25.06 -4.22 -2.71
C THR A 8 -26.14 -5.18 -3.20
N THR A 9 -27.16 -5.50 -2.40
CA THR A 9 -28.32 -6.28 -2.85
C THR A 9 -29.27 -5.42 -3.68
N ASP A 10 -29.29 -5.68 -4.99
CA ASP A 10 -29.93 -4.88 -6.05
C ASP A 10 -31.45 -5.11 -6.18
N ASP A 11 -32.22 -4.90 -5.11
CA ASP A 11 -33.65 -5.27 -5.12
C ASP A 11 -34.65 -4.10 -5.12
N SER A 12 -34.20 -2.84 -5.00
CA SER A 12 -35.14 -1.71 -4.77
C SER A 12 -35.07 -0.52 -5.75
N GLY A 13 -34.19 -0.49 -6.76
CA GLY A 13 -34.11 0.63 -7.72
C GLY A 13 -33.78 2.01 -7.11
N LEU A 14 -33.58 2.10 -5.79
CA LEU A 14 -33.15 3.28 -5.05
C LEU A 14 -31.66 3.54 -5.27
N ASP A 15 -31.30 4.82 -5.37
CA ASP A 15 -29.92 5.29 -5.47
C ASP A 15 -29.11 4.89 -4.23
N ILE A 16 -27.80 4.66 -4.40
CA ILE A 16 -26.89 4.22 -3.33
C ILE A 16 -26.87 5.26 -2.19
N ARG A 17 -26.98 6.54 -2.54
CA ARG A 17 -27.06 7.63 -1.57
C ARG A 17 -28.28 7.48 -0.66
N ASP A 18 -29.45 7.30 -1.25
CA ASP A 18 -30.71 7.20 -0.51
C ASP A 18 -30.70 5.98 0.41
N ARG A 19 -30.16 4.85 -0.05
CA ARG A 19 -29.99 3.65 0.79
C ARG A 19 -29.04 3.85 1.95
N LEU A 20 -27.95 4.60 1.75
CA LEU A 20 -27.03 4.93 2.83
C LEU A 20 -27.69 5.85 3.84
N GLU A 21 -28.39 6.89 3.37
CA GLU A 21 -29.14 7.81 4.23
C GLU A 21 -30.23 7.06 5.02
N GLU A 22 -30.99 6.16 4.38
CA GLU A 22 -31.97 5.30 5.05
C GLU A 22 -31.33 4.38 6.09
N ALA A 23 -30.24 3.68 5.74
CA ALA A 23 -29.55 2.76 6.63
C ALA A 23 -28.90 3.46 7.85
N LEU A 24 -28.55 4.74 7.71
CA LEU A 24 -28.02 5.57 8.80
C LEU A 24 -29.14 6.30 9.56
N SER A 25 -30.31 6.49 8.95
CA SER A 25 -31.45 7.15 9.57
C SER A 25 -31.91 6.37 10.81
N GLY A 26 -32.09 7.08 11.92
CA GLY A 26 -32.44 6.47 13.21
C GLY A 26 -31.25 5.95 14.04
N LEU A 27 -30.02 5.98 13.52
CA LEU A 27 -28.81 5.72 14.32
C LEU A 27 -28.27 7.01 14.93
N LEU A 28 -27.69 6.90 16.14
CA LEU A 28 -26.94 8.00 16.77
C LEU A 28 -25.68 8.34 15.96
N GLU A 29 -25.29 9.61 15.92
CA GLU A 29 -24.13 10.13 15.16
C GLU A 29 -22.85 9.31 15.37
N LEU A 30 -22.55 8.95 16.62
CA LEU A 30 -21.39 8.13 16.95
C LEU A 30 -21.45 6.76 16.27
N LYS A 31 -22.64 6.14 16.20
CA LYS A 31 -22.84 4.85 15.56
C LYS A 31 -22.76 4.95 14.04
N GLN A 32 -23.29 6.03 13.46
CA GLN A 32 -23.16 6.32 12.04
C GLN A 32 -21.68 6.44 11.65
N LEU A 33 -20.89 7.21 12.42
CA LEU A 33 -19.46 7.37 12.20
C LEU A 33 -18.70 6.04 12.31
N GLU A 34 -19.00 5.22 13.31
CA GLU A 34 -18.40 3.88 13.46
C GLU A 34 -18.66 3.00 12.24
N LEU A 35 -19.91 2.96 11.76
CA LEU A 35 -20.30 2.15 10.61
C LEU A 35 -19.67 2.65 9.31
N LEU A 36 -19.67 3.97 9.08
CA LEU A 36 -19.02 4.57 7.92
C LEU A 36 -17.51 4.33 7.94
N THR A 37 -16.88 4.44 9.11
CA THR A 37 -15.46 4.13 9.27
C THR A 37 -15.19 2.66 8.95
N GLU A 38 -16.04 1.73 9.40
CA GLU A 38 -15.93 0.31 9.05
C GLU A 38 -16.05 0.08 7.54
N VAL A 39 -17.00 0.74 6.86
CA VAL A 39 -17.18 0.67 5.40
C VAL A 39 -15.94 1.18 4.67
N LEU A 40 -15.47 2.36 5.04
CA LEU A 40 -14.31 3.00 4.40
C LEU A 40 -13.03 2.20 4.62
N THR A 41 -12.82 1.66 5.83
CA THR A 41 -11.62 0.87 6.16
C THR A 41 -11.70 -0.59 5.68
N GLY A 42 -12.90 -1.14 5.53
CA GLY A 42 -13.16 -2.48 5.00
C GLY A 42 -13.09 -2.56 3.47
N SER A 43 -13.25 -1.43 2.77
CA SER A 43 -13.27 -1.34 1.30
C SER A 43 -12.07 -2.03 0.64
N ALA A 44 -10.86 -1.86 1.17
CA ALA A 44 -9.66 -2.48 0.65
C ALA A 44 -9.67 -4.02 0.74
N VAL A 45 -10.29 -4.58 1.79
CA VAL A 45 -10.43 -6.03 1.95
C VAL A 45 -11.45 -6.59 0.96
N VAL A 46 -12.55 -5.85 0.73
CA VAL A 46 -13.55 -6.22 -0.27
C VAL A 46 -12.97 -6.16 -1.68
N ASP A 47 -12.19 -5.11 -2.00
CA ASP A 47 -11.51 -4.98 -3.29
C ASP A 47 -10.49 -6.11 -3.53
N ASP A 48 -9.70 -6.48 -2.51
CA ASP A 48 -8.77 -7.62 -2.59
C ASP A 48 -9.51 -8.94 -2.90
N ARG A 49 -10.64 -9.19 -2.22
CA ARG A 49 -11.48 -10.39 -2.43
C ARG A 49 -12.16 -10.39 -3.79
N PHE A 50 -12.62 -9.24 -4.24
CA PHE A 50 -13.21 -9.10 -5.57
C PHE A 50 -12.16 -9.36 -6.65
N ALA A 51 -10.95 -8.84 -6.49
CA ALA A 51 -9.87 -9.09 -7.43
C ALA A 51 -9.45 -10.58 -7.48
N GLU A 52 -9.42 -11.25 -6.33
CA GLU A 52 -9.22 -12.71 -6.22
C GLU A 52 -10.31 -13.49 -6.98
N LEU A 53 -11.58 -13.09 -6.81
CA LEU A 53 -12.72 -13.70 -7.49
C LEU A 53 -12.63 -13.52 -9.01
N VAL A 54 -12.33 -12.30 -9.48
CA VAL A 54 -12.15 -12.00 -10.91
C VAL A 54 -11.03 -12.85 -11.51
N TYR A 55 -9.89 -12.93 -10.81
CA TYR A 55 -8.77 -13.79 -11.24
C TYR A 55 -9.17 -15.26 -11.33
N THR A 56 -9.76 -15.80 -10.27
CA THR A 56 -10.18 -17.22 -10.21
C THR A 56 -11.21 -17.54 -11.28
N SER A 57 -12.15 -16.61 -11.52
CA SER A 57 -13.17 -16.76 -12.57
C SER A 57 -12.55 -16.77 -13.96
N TRP A 58 -11.61 -15.86 -14.22
CA TRP A 58 -10.88 -15.81 -15.49
C TRP A 58 -10.08 -17.09 -15.74
N GLU A 59 -9.31 -17.55 -14.75
CA GLU A 59 -8.58 -18.83 -14.80
C GLU A 59 -9.53 -20.00 -15.06
N TYR A 60 -10.69 -20.03 -14.41
CA TYR A 60 -11.69 -21.07 -14.59
C TYR A 60 -12.27 -21.09 -16.02
N ILE A 61 -12.60 -19.92 -16.56
CA ILE A 61 -13.08 -19.76 -17.95
C ILE A 61 -12.02 -20.25 -18.94
N CYS A 62 -10.76 -19.88 -18.75
CA CYS A 62 -9.66 -20.29 -19.61
C CYS A 62 -9.39 -21.80 -19.50
N ARG A 63 -9.25 -22.32 -18.28
CA ARG A 63 -8.93 -23.73 -18.03
C ARG A 63 -9.97 -24.69 -18.59
N LEU A 64 -11.25 -24.34 -18.51
CA LEU A 64 -12.34 -25.16 -19.04
C LEU A 64 -12.77 -24.76 -20.46
N ASN A 65 -12.08 -23.81 -21.09
CA ASN A 65 -12.44 -23.25 -22.39
C ASN A 65 -13.93 -22.84 -22.50
N LEU A 66 -14.52 -22.27 -21.44
CA LEU A 66 -15.96 -21.95 -21.41
C LEU A 66 -16.36 -20.89 -22.46
N TRP A 67 -15.41 -20.11 -22.94
CA TRP A 67 -15.63 -19.17 -24.04
C TRP A 67 -15.99 -19.88 -25.36
N SER A 68 -15.51 -21.11 -25.56
CA SER A 68 -15.69 -21.85 -26.83
C SER A 68 -17.13 -22.28 -27.11
N TYR A 69 -18.02 -22.22 -26.11
CA TYR A 69 -19.45 -22.50 -26.31
C TYR A 69 -20.16 -21.47 -27.20
N ARG A 70 -19.63 -20.25 -27.30
CA ARG A 70 -20.29 -19.14 -28.01
C ARG A 70 -19.36 -18.35 -28.93
N PHE A 71 -18.05 -18.44 -28.72
CA PHE A 71 -17.07 -17.63 -29.46
C PHE A 71 -16.08 -18.53 -30.18
N ASP A 72 -15.73 -18.17 -31.41
CA ASP A 72 -14.79 -18.95 -32.23
C ASP A 72 -13.35 -18.86 -31.71
N SER A 73 -13.04 -17.84 -30.91
CA SER A 73 -11.74 -17.65 -30.30
C SER A 73 -11.81 -16.97 -28.94
N LEU A 74 -10.82 -17.22 -28.09
CA LEU A 74 -10.65 -16.52 -26.81
C LEU A 74 -10.53 -15.01 -27.01
N GLN A 75 -9.97 -14.57 -28.15
CA GLN A 75 -9.80 -13.15 -28.45
C GLN A 75 -11.13 -12.42 -28.65
N GLN A 76 -12.10 -13.05 -29.33
CA GLN A 76 -13.46 -12.50 -29.45
C GLN A 76 -14.12 -12.34 -28.07
N TYR A 77 -13.98 -13.34 -27.20
CA TYR A 77 -14.49 -13.26 -25.83
C TYR A 77 -13.81 -12.14 -25.02
N ARG A 78 -12.48 -11.99 -25.14
CA ARG A 78 -11.73 -10.90 -24.50
C ARG A 78 -12.22 -9.52 -24.91
N GLN A 79 -12.56 -9.33 -26.19
CA GLN A 79 -13.10 -8.06 -26.69
C GLN A 79 -14.48 -7.77 -26.09
N LEU A 80 -15.36 -8.77 -26.03
CA LEU A 80 -16.71 -8.62 -25.47
C LEU A 80 -16.71 -8.11 -24.03
N ILE A 81 -15.80 -8.63 -23.20
CA ILE A 81 -15.73 -8.26 -21.77
C ILE A 81 -14.77 -7.09 -21.50
N SER A 82 -14.26 -6.42 -22.55
CA SER A 82 -13.24 -5.38 -22.43
C SER A 82 -12.05 -5.83 -21.57
N TYR A 83 -11.53 -7.02 -21.85
CA TYR A 83 -10.55 -7.70 -20.99
C TYR A 83 -9.32 -6.83 -20.74
N ARG A 84 -8.82 -6.13 -21.76
CA ARG A 84 -7.58 -5.35 -21.65
C ARG A 84 -7.77 -4.13 -20.74
N GLU A 85 -8.91 -3.48 -20.81
CA GLU A 85 -9.21 -2.22 -20.13
C GLU A 85 -9.73 -2.45 -18.71
N VAL A 86 -10.55 -3.49 -18.49
CA VAL A 86 -11.28 -3.70 -17.22
C VAL A 86 -10.71 -4.87 -16.43
N ILE A 87 -10.61 -6.05 -17.04
CA ILE A 87 -10.32 -7.31 -16.31
C ILE A 87 -8.82 -7.44 -16.02
N ARG A 88 -7.97 -7.18 -17.02
CA ARG A 88 -6.52 -7.35 -16.93
C ARG A 88 -5.89 -6.51 -15.82
N PRO A 89 -6.21 -5.21 -15.65
CA PRO A 89 -5.64 -4.43 -14.54
C PRO A 89 -6.00 -4.98 -13.16
N ILE A 90 -7.23 -5.49 -12.98
CA ILE A 90 -7.67 -6.11 -11.73
C ILE A 90 -6.84 -7.38 -11.45
N ILE A 91 -6.68 -8.24 -12.45
CA ILE A 91 -5.87 -9.47 -12.35
C ILE A 91 -4.40 -9.15 -12.05
N GLU A 92 -3.81 -8.18 -12.76
CA GLU A 92 -2.41 -7.80 -12.56
C GLU A 92 -2.17 -7.24 -11.14
N ARG A 93 -3.10 -6.42 -10.64
CA ARG A 93 -3.07 -5.90 -9.27
C ARG A 93 -3.17 -7.04 -8.26
N PHE A 94 -4.09 -7.99 -8.46
CA PHE A 94 -4.21 -9.18 -7.61
C PHE A 94 -2.91 -9.99 -7.60
N LYS A 95 -2.39 -10.39 -8.78
CA LYS A 95 -1.14 -11.15 -8.91
C LYS A 95 0.05 -10.45 -8.26
N LYS A 96 0.12 -9.11 -8.32
CA LYS A 96 1.18 -8.32 -7.65
C LYS A 96 1.01 -8.35 -6.13
N SER A 97 -0.22 -8.22 -5.63
CA SER A 97 -0.53 -8.31 -4.20
C SER A 97 -0.20 -9.71 -3.66
N ASP A 98 -0.61 -10.75 -4.39
CA ASP A 98 -0.46 -12.14 -4.00
C ASP A 98 1.02 -12.57 -3.98
N ARG A 99 1.81 -12.19 -4.99
CA ARG A 99 3.27 -12.39 -4.98
C ARG A 99 3.94 -11.74 -3.77
N ALA A 100 3.49 -10.55 -3.36
CA ALA A 100 4.03 -9.90 -2.17
C ALA A 100 3.63 -10.62 -0.86
N LYS A 101 2.42 -11.20 -0.80
CA LYS A 101 2.00 -12.06 0.32
C LYS A 101 2.89 -13.30 0.38
N PHE A 102 3.06 -14.01 -0.74
CA PHE A 102 3.87 -15.22 -0.83
C PHE A 102 5.31 -14.97 -0.39
N SER A 103 5.96 -13.91 -0.90
CA SER A 103 7.33 -13.55 -0.50
C SER A 103 7.45 -13.25 1.01
N SER A 104 6.43 -12.62 1.60
CA SER A 104 6.40 -12.38 3.04
C SER A 104 6.22 -13.69 3.83
N MET A 105 5.36 -14.60 3.36
CA MET A 105 5.16 -15.92 3.97
C MET A 105 6.42 -16.78 3.90
N GLU A 106 7.11 -16.79 2.76
CA GLU A 106 8.38 -17.49 2.56
C GLU A 106 9.46 -16.96 3.52
N THR A 107 9.55 -15.63 3.67
CA THR A 107 10.46 -15.01 4.64
C THR A 107 10.16 -15.49 6.06
N ILE A 108 8.89 -15.46 6.46
CA ILE A 108 8.46 -15.92 7.80
C ILE A 108 8.83 -17.39 8.00
N GLN A 109 8.55 -18.24 7.02
CA GLN A 109 8.84 -19.67 7.08
C GLN A 109 10.34 -19.96 7.15
N HIS A 110 11.15 -19.24 6.37
CA HIS A 110 12.60 -19.36 6.43
C HIS A 110 13.16 -18.97 7.80
N GLN A 111 12.67 -17.87 8.40
CA GLN A 111 13.20 -17.37 9.67
C GLN A 111 12.74 -18.19 10.88
N TRP A 112 11.49 -18.69 10.88
CA TRP A 112 10.90 -19.40 12.01
C TRP A 112 10.76 -20.91 11.82
N GLY A 113 11.10 -21.44 10.65
CA GLY A 113 11.07 -22.87 10.32
C GLY A 113 9.66 -23.46 10.20
N LEU A 114 8.61 -22.63 10.19
CA LEU A 114 7.21 -23.08 10.20
C LEU A 114 6.37 -22.32 9.16
N PRO A 115 5.37 -22.97 8.54
CA PRO A 115 4.43 -22.28 7.67
C PRO A 115 3.62 -21.25 8.46
N VAL A 116 3.25 -20.13 7.81
CA VAL A 116 2.61 -18.99 8.48
C VAL A 116 1.33 -19.36 9.25
N ALA A 117 0.62 -20.41 8.83
CA ALA A 117 -0.59 -20.90 9.48
C ALA A 117 -0.32 -21.50 10.88
N GLU A 118 0.90 -21.95 11.15
CA GLU A 118 1.32 -22.62 12.40
C GLU A 118 2.21 -21.73 13.27
N VAL A 119 2.68 -20.62 12.71
CA VAL A 119 3.58 -19.68 13.38
C VAL A 119 2.93 -19.08 14.62
N LEU A 120 1.66 -18.70 14.57
CA LEU A 120 0.93 -18.10 15.69
C LEU A 120 0.02 -19.11 16.40
N PRO A 121 -0.14 -19.02 17.73
CA PRO A 121 -1.18 -19.75 18.46
C PRO A 121 -2.59 -19.51 17.90
N GLN A 122 -3.42 -20.55 17.89
CA GLN A 122 -4.77 -20.51 17.29
C GLN A 122 -5.66 -19.38 17.84
N HIS A 123 -5.54 -19.05 19.12
CA HIS A 123 -6.36 -18.02 19.76
C HIS A 123 -6.00 -16.59 19.32
N MET A 124 -4.79 -16.40 18.79
CA MET A 124 -4.26 -15.12 18.29
C MET A 124 -4.26 -15.06 16.75
N ALA A 125 -4.28 -16.21 16.07
CA ALA A 125 -4.23 -16.28 14.62
C ALA A 125 -5.41 -15.50 13.98
N PRO A 126 -5.14 -14.64 12.98
CA PRO A 126 -6.19 -13.95 12.26
C PRO A 126 -6.98 -14.93 11.37
N LYS A 127 -8.26 -14.65 11.12
CA LYS A 127 -9.08 -15.43 10.18
C LYS A 127 -8.59 -15.34 8.73
N SER A 128 -7.91 -14.26 8.39
CA SER A 128 -7.35 -14.02 7.05
C SER A 128 -6.06 -13.22 7.16
N TRP A 129 -5.08 -13.56 6.33
CA TRP A 129 -3.78 -12.91 6.31
C TRP A 129 -3.76 -11.77 5.29
N SER A 130 -3.77 -10.53 5.77
CA SER A 130 -3.60 -9.36 4.90
C SER A 130 -2.14 -9.20 4.48
N LYS A 131 -1.91 -8.60 3.30
CA LYS A 131 -0.56 -8.30 2.81
C LYS A 131 0.26 -7.48 3.81
N HIS A 132 -0.37 -6.48 4.43
CA HIS A 132 0.30 -5.62 5.40
C HIS A 132 0.70 -6.38 6.67
N LEU A 133 -0.18 -7.24 7.18
CA LEU A 133 0.11 -8.05 8.37
C LEU A 133 1.28 -8.99 8.12
N LEU A 134 1.26 -9.71 6.98
CA LEU A 134 2.34 -10.61 6.60
C LEU A 134 3.67 -9.88 6.44
N PHE A 135 3.66 -8.71 5.81
CA PHE A 135 4.86 -7.90 5.66
C PHE A 135 5.45 -7.49 7.03
N LEU A 136 4.63 -7.00 7.96
CA LEU A 136 5.10 -6.63 9.30
C LEU A 136 5.62 -7.83 10.08
N LEU A 137 4.95 -8.99 9.99
CA LEU A 137 5.42 -10.22 10.61
C LEU A 137 6.72 -10.72 9.99
N ALA A 138 6.89 -10.60 8.68
CA ALA A 138 8.14 -10.92 8.01
C ALA A 138 9.28 -10.03 8.51
N ILE A 139 9.04 -8.73 8.77
CA ILE A 139 10.03 -7.88 9.42
C ILE A 139 10.32 -8.39 10.83
N LEU A 140 9.30 -8.61 11.66
CA LEU A 140 9.48 -9.08 13.04
C LEU A 140 10.28 -10.40 13.09
N SER A 141 10.01 -11.31 12.15
CA SER A 141 10.68 -12.61 12.06
C SER A 141 12.18 -12.52 11.82
N LYS A 142 12.67 -11.43 11.20
CA LYS A 142 14.10 -11.21 11.00
C LYS A 142 14.83 -10.75 12.25
N HIS A 143 14.10 -10.28 13.26
CA HIS A 143 14.68 -9.64 14.44
C HIS A 143 14.43 -10.41 15.73
N LYS A 144 13.44 -11.31 15.76
CA LYS A 144 13.06 -12.06 16.95
C LYS A 144 12.86 -13.53 16.62
N THR A 145 13.21 -14.37 17.58
CA THR A 145 12.81 -15.78 17.53
C THR A 145 11.29 -15.88 17.62
N ARG A 146 10.72 -16.99 17.16
CA ARG A 146 9.26 -17.20 17.19
C ARG A 146 8.68 -17.02 18.59
N GLN A 147 9.33 -17.57 19.61
CA GLN A 147 8.83 -17.55 20.99
C GLN A 147 8.79 -16.11 21.54
N GLU A 148 9.89 -15.36 21.40
CA GLU A 148 9.95 -13.95 21.80
C GLU A 148 8.95 -13.09 21.02
N ALA A 149 8.78 -13.37 19.73
CA ALA A 149 7.80 -12.67 18.91
C ALA A 149 6.38 -12.91 19.42
N ILE A 150 6.02 -14.15 19.78
CA ILE A 150 4.69 -14.46 20.34
C ILE A 150 4.46 -13.68 21.64
N GLU A 151 5.41 -13.68 22.56
CA GLU A 151 5.31 -12.96 23.84
C GLU A 151 5.11 -11.45 23.64
N LEU A 152 5.90 -10.84 22.73
CA LEU A 152 5.77 -9.42 22.38
C LEU A 152 4.42 -9.09 21.74
N LEU A 153 3.91 -9.99 20.87
CA LEU A 153 2.63 -9.80 20.22
C LEU A 153 1.46 -9.95 21.21
N GLU A 154 1.51 -10.92 22.11
CA GLU A 154 0.52 -11.09 23.18
C GLU A 154 0.48 -9.84 24.07
N GLU A 155 1.64 -9.34 24.50
CA GLU A 155 1.73 -8.10 25.27
C GLU A 155 1.10 -6.93 24.49
N SER A 156 1.47 -6.76 23.23
CA SER A 156 0.92 -5.70 22.37
C SER A 156 -0.60 -5.79 22.24
N ILE A 157 -1.19 -6.99 22.18
CA ILE A 157 -2.64 -7.18 22.13
C ILE A 157 -3.30 -6.74 23.46
N THR A 158 -2.69 -7.03 24.60
CA THR A 158 -3.22 -6.60 25.92
C THR A 158 -3.21 -5.08 26.09
N GLN A 159 -2.25 -4.40 25.47
CA GLN A 159 -2.09 -2.94 25.52
C GLN A 159 -3.10 -2.16 24.66
N ARG A 160 -3.97 -2.84 23.89
CA ARG A 160 -4.97 -2.15 23.05
C ARG A 160 -5.91 -1.23 23.87
N PRO A 161 -6.38 -0.11 23.28
CA PRO A 161 -7.43 0.71 23.88
C PRO A 161 -8.69 -0.12 24.19
N ARG A 162 -9.40 0.18 25.29
CA ARG A 162 -10.55 -0.63 25.78
C ARG A 162 -11.58 -0.97 24.70
N ARG A 163 -11.86 -0.06 23.75
CA ARG A 163 -12.81 -0.30 22.64
C ARG A 163 -12.34 -1.39 21.65
N SER A 164 -11.04 -1.61 21.52
CA SER A 164 -10.42 -2.57 20.58
C SER A 164 -10.02 -3.90 21.22
N ARG A 165 -10.22 -4.06 22.54
CA ARG A 165 -9.89 -5.29 23.28
C ARG A 165 -10.84 -6.48 23.02
N GLN A 166 -11.93 -6.25 22.29
CA GLN A 166 -12.94 -7.30 22.06
C GLN A 166 -12.46 -8.41 21.13
N THR A 167 -11.49 -8.14 20.24
CA THR A 167 -10.90 -9.15 19.35
C THR A 167 -9.55 -9.60 19.90
N ARG A 168 -9.38 -10.89 20.22
CA ARG A 168 -8.05 -11.43 20.62
C ARG A 168 -7.15 -11.77 19.43
N THR A 169 -7.67 -11.65 18.22
CA THR A 169 -6.94 -11.93 16.98
C THR A 169 -5.93 -10.83 16.68
N LEU A 170 -4.74 -11.19 16.21
CA LEU A 170 -3.68 -10.27 15.84
C LEU A 170 -4.11 -9.29 14.73
N MET A 171 -3.77 -8.02 14.91
CA MET A 171 -3.97 -6.94 13.94
C MET A 171 -2.61 -6.35 13.52
N PRO A 172 -2.53 -5.73 12.33
CA PRO A 172 -1.28 -5.08 11.88
C PRO A 172 -0.73 -4.03 12.86
N SER A 173 -1.63 -3.30 13.54
CA SER A 173 -1.25 -2.30 14.53
C SER A 173 -0.53 -2.90 15.74
N ASP A 174 -0.84 -4.14 16.12
CA ASP A 174 -0.15 -4.80 17.23
C ASP A 174 1.28 -5.17 16.87
N VAL A 175 1.48 -5.71 15.66
CA VAL A 175 2.81 -6.04 15.14
C VAL A 175 3.65 -4.77 15.00
N ARG A 176 3.04 -3.67 14.56
CA ARG A 176 3.73 -2.38 14.47
C ARG A 176 4.20 -1.89 15.85
N ARG A 177 3.34 -1.92 16.88
CA ARG A 177 3.75 -1.56 18.25
C ARG A 177 4.87 -2.45 18.77
N ALA A 178 4.82 -3.75 18.48
CA ALA A 178 5.87 -4.69 18.85
C ALA A 178 7.19 -4.42 18.10
N LEU A 179 7.15 -3.90 16.88
CA LEU A 179 8.35 -3.47 16.15
C LEU A 179 8.91 -2.15 16.70
N GLU A 180 8.03 -1.22 17.08
CA GLU A 180 8.39 0.07 17.67
C GLU A 180 9.05 -0.09 19.05
N SER A 181 8.58 -1.03 19.87
CA SER A 181 9.22 -1.33 21.17
C SER A 181 10.66 -1.86 21.03
N LEU A 182 10.98 -2.42 19.86
CA LEU A 182 12.32 -2.90 19.51
C LEU A 182 13.21 -1.81 18.88
N SER A 183 12.71 -0.58 18.76
CA SER A 183 13.37 0.52 18.04
C SER A 183 13.76 0.17 16.60
N ILE A 184 13.04 -0.76 15.96
CA ILE A 184 13.31 -1.17 14.58
C ILE A 184 12.64 -0.15 13.64
N PRO A 185 13.39 0.54 12.76
CA PRO A 185 12.81 1.50 11.84
C PRO A 185 11.96 0.78 10.79
N THR A 186 10.65 0.64 11.04
CA THR A 186 9.70 0.36 9.97
C THR A 186 9.60 1.61 9.10
N ARG A 187 10.04 1.52 7.83
CA ARG A 187 10.06 2.62 6.83
C ARG A 187 8.70 3.32 6.58
N SER A 188 7.65 2.98 7.32
CA SER A 188 6.33 3.60 7.28
C SER A 188 6.04 4.57 8.44
N SER A 189 6.98 4.81 9.37
CA SER A 189 6.76 5.64 10.56
C SER A 189 7.69 6.86 10.58
N THR A 190 7.36 7.87 9.77
CA THR A 190 7.84 9.25 9.95
C THR A 190 6.65 10.18 9.89
N ARG A 191 5.88 10.24 10.98
CA ARG A 191 4.99 11.35 11.36
C ARG A 191 4.18 10.96 12.59
N SER A 192 4.72 11.20 13.78
CA SER A 192 4.01 11.67 14.98
C SER A 192 4.81 11.42 16.27
N SER A 193 5.71 12.34 16.61
CA SER A 193 6.15 12.52 18.00
C SER A 193 6.88 13.86 18.13
N THR A 194 6.11 14.94 18.16
CA THR A 194 6.56 16.21 18.75
C THR A 194 6.08 16.21 20.19
N GLY A 195 7.01 15.99 21.12
CA GLY A 195 6.77 16.06 22.55
C GLY A 195 8.05 16.54 23.23
N SER A 196 8.21 17.86 23.34
CA SER A 196 9.15 18.46 24.27
C SER A 196 8.75 18.13 25.70
N SER A 197 9.69 17.69 26.53
CA SER A 197 10.11 18.40 27.75
C SER A 197 11.15 17.59 28.52
N ALA A 198 12.23 18.28 28.86
CA ALA A 198 13.41 17.80 29.57
C ALA A 198 13.15 17.42 31.03
N SER A 199 14.01 16.57 31.58
CA SER A 199 14.48 16.62 32.98
C SER A 199 15.77 15.81 33.12
N LEU A 200 16.83 16.51 33.52
CA LEU A 200 18.18 16.03 33.83
C LEU A 200 18.26 15.42 35.23
N SER A 201 19.11 14.39 35.42
CA SER A 201 20.08 14.31 36.54
C SER A 201 20.93 13.03 36.47
N SER A 202 22.25 13.23 36.26
CA SER A 202 23.42 12.74 37.04
C SER A 202 23.24 11.53 37.98
N ASN A 203 24.21 10.62 38.21
CA ASN A 203 25.67 10.66 38.04
C ASN A 203 26.28 9.23 38.18
N GLU A 204 27.48 9.03 37.61
CA GLU A 204 28.63 8.21 38.07
C GLU A 204 28.37 6.73 38.55
N LYS A 205 29.16 5.69 38.26
CA LYS A 205 30.62 5.54 38.25
C LYS A 205 30.98 4.07 37.95
N ASN A 206 32.12 3.84 37.26
CA ASN A 206 33.07 2.71 37.31
C ASN A 206 32.65 1.34 37.91
N THR A 207 33.02 0.22 37.27
CA THR A 207 34.31 -0.50 37.49
C THR A 207 34.53 -1.56 36.38
N ARG A 208 35.81 -1.88 36.13
CA ARG A 208 36.40 -2.72 35.07
C ARG A 208 36.52 -4.23 35.43
N VAL A 209 36.97 -4.99 34.40
CA VAL A 209 37.73 -6.29 34.37
C VAL A 209 36.87 -7.55 34.56
N ALA A 210 36.95 -8.69 33.84
CA ALA A 210 37.97 -9.35 33.02
C ALA A 210 37.26 -10.16 31.89
N ASP A 211 37.79 -10.26 30.67
CA ASP A 211 38.79 -11.23 30.17
C ASP A 211 38.30 -12.70 30.13
N GLY A 212 38.35 -13.31 28.94
CA GLY A 212 37.96 -14.71 28.71
C GLY A 212 37.29 -14.98 27.36
N SER A 213 38.09 -15.20 26.33
CA SER A 213 37.75 -15.93 25.09
C SER A 213 38.86 -16.97 24.88
N PRO A 214 38.74 -17.98 24.00
CA PRO A 214 37.57 -18.56 23.35
C PRO A 214 37.56 -20.12 23.46
N SER A 215 36.45 -20.79 23.09
CA SER A 215 36.55 -22.19 22.67
C SER A 215 35.64 -22.48 21.48
N ASP A 216 36.31 -22.82 20.38
CA ASP A 216 35.79 -23.44 19.18
C ASP A 216 34.90 -24.65 19.47
N HIS A 217 33.76 -24.76 18.77
CA HIS A 217 33.32 -26.04 18.21
C HIS A 217 32.41 -25.79 17.00
N ARG A 218 33.08 -25.68 15.86
CA ARG A 218 32.51 -25.79 14.52
C ARG A 218 32.20 -27.27 14.26
N SER A 219 30.94 -27.62 14.09
CA SER A 219 30.53 -28.92 13.55
C SER A 219 29.73 -28.68 12.28
N ASP A 220 30.38 -28.94 11.16
CA ASP A 220 29.78 -29.00 9.84
C ASP A 220 28.87 -30.23 9.76
N ILE A 221 27.57 -30.02 9.53
CA ILE A 221 26.64 -31.09 9.13
C ILE A 221 26.24 -30.82 7.69
N LEU A 222 26.88 -31.55 6.78
CA LEU A 222 26.47 -31.71 5.39
C LEU A 222 25.30 -32.69 5.36
N ILE A 223 24.09 -32.20 5.07
CA ILE A 223 22.97 -33.04 4.64
C ILE A 223 22.73 -32.75 3.17
N SER A 224 23.27 -33.63 2.33
CA SER A 224 22.84 -33.83 0.95
C SER A 224 21.52 -34.61 0.97
N THR A 225 20.43 -33.97 0.56
CA THR A 225 19.21 -34.68 0.16
C THR A 225 18.87 -34.31 -1.28
N SER A 226 19.32 -35.16 -2.18
CA SER A 226 18.79 -35.30 -3.53
C SER A 226 17.38 -35.90 -3.43
N SER A 227 16.36 -35.13 -3.78
CA SER A 227 15.03 -35.66 -4.06
C SER A 227 14.60 -35.17 -5.44
N THR A 228 14.78 -36.04 -6.42
CA THR A 228 14.11 -36.00 -7.71
C THR A 228 12.64 -36.33 -7.52
N ASP A 229 11.76 -35.40 -7.86
CA ASP A 229 10.34 -35.69 -8.13
C ASP A 229 9.85 -34.85 -9.32
N PRO A 230 8.78 -35.30 -10.01
CA PRO A 230 8.64 -35.14 -11.45
C PRO A 230 7.91 -33.85 -11.86
N LEU A 231 8.34 -33.34 -13.02
CA LEU A 231 7.77 -32.19 -13.72
C LEU A 231 6.28 -32.39 -14.05
N GLU A 232 5.42 -31.57 -13.44
CA GLU A 232 4.12 -31.19 -14.02
C GLU A 232 4.33 -30.12 -15.10
N PRO A 233 3.55 -30.16 -16.21
CA PRO A 233 3.73 -29.23 -17.32
C PRO A 233 3.17 -27.85 -16.97
N LEU A 234 4.08 -26.91 -16.69
CA LEU A 234 3.81 -25.47 -16.73
C LEU A 234 3.29 -25.08 -18.12
N ILE A 235 2.02 -24.68 -18.20
CA ILE A 235 1.49 -23.94 -19.34
C ILE A 235 2.25 -22.61 -19.38
N GLY A 236 3.22 -22.54 -20.30
CA GLY A 236 4.05 -21.36 -20.49
C GLY A 236 3.19 -20.16 -20.87
N ASP A 237 3.29 -19.10 -20.08
CA ASP A 237 2.95 -17.76 -20.52
C ASP A 237 3.80 -17.46 -21.77
N VAL A 238 3.16 -17.49 -22.93
CA VAL A 238 3.75 -17.02 -24.19
C VAL A 238 4.01 -15.52 -24.02
N GLN A 239 5.25 -15.17 -23.69
CA GLN A 239 5.78 -13.82 -23.85
C GLN A 239 5.84 -13.53 -25.35
N GLU A 240 4.83 -12.84 -25.89
CA GLU A 240 4.95 -12.25 -27.22
C GLU A 240 5.73 -10.92 -27.18
N PRO A 241 6.55 -10.63 -28.21
CA PRO A 241 7.37 -9.43 -28.29
C PRO A 241 6.51 -8.23 -28.69
N TYR A 242 6.52 -7.19 -27.86
CA TYR A 242 5.85 -5.92 -28.14
C TYR A 242 6.63 -5.11 -29.16
N ASN A 243 6.21 -5.14 -30.43
CA ASN A 243 6.52 -4.09 -31.40
C ASN A 243 5.22 -3.46 -31.89
N TYR A 244 4.83 -2.35 -31.27
CA TYR A 244 3.84 -1.43 -31.84
C TYR A 244 4.32 0.00 -31.70
N THR A 245 4.75 0.56 -32.82
CA THR A 245 5.02 1.99 -33.02
C THR A 245 3.68 2.72 -33.04
N PHE A 246 3.44 3.57 -32.05
CA PHE A 246 2.22 4.35 -31.92
C PHE A 246 2.39 5.69 -32.65
N ASN A 247 1.99 5.76 -33.92
CA ASN A 247 1.83 7.04 -34.62
C ASN A 247 0.45 7.59 -34.30
N SER A 248 0.37 8.48 -33.31
CA SER A 248 -0.84 9.23 -32.97
C SER A 248 -0.75 10.64 -33.51
N THR A 249 -1.23 10.83 -34.74
CA THR A 249 -1.50 12.14 -35.33
C THR A 249 -2.96 12.23 -35.73
N LEU A 250 -3.86 12.32 -34.76
CA LEU A 250 -5.22 12.84 -34.97
C LEU A 250 -5.70 13.56 -33.70
N LEU A 251 -5.65 14.88 -33.73
CA LEU A 251 -6.36 15.78 -32.82
C LEU A 251 -7.87 15.75 -33.13
N PRO A 252 -8.74 15.63 -32.12
CA PRO A 252 -10.10 16.13 -32.20
C PRO A 252 -10.22 17.52 -31.57
N LYS A 253 -11.09 18.32 -32.21
CA LYS A 253 -11.48 19.70 -31.92
C LYS A 253 -11.83 19.96 -30.45
N GLN A 254 -11.41 21.14 -29.99
CA GLN A 254 -11.92 21.85 -28.83
C GLN A 254 -13.43 22.06 -28.93
N ALA A 255 -14.14 21.69 -27.85
CA ALA A 255 -15.42 22.26 -27.47
C ALA A 255 -15.29 22.72 -26.01
N ASP A 256 -15.82 23.91 -25.76
CA ASP A 256 -15.78 24.70 -24.53
C ASP A 256 -16.25 23.98 -23.26
N ASP A 257 -15.62 24.38 -22.15
CA ASP A 257 -16.03 24.32 -20.74
C ASP A 257 -16.61 23.00 -20.21
N GLY A 258 -15.68 22.19 -19.69
CA GLY A 258 -15.97 21.04 -18.85
C GLY A 258 -14.86 20.02 -18.98
N TYR A 259 -13.81 20.14 -18.16
CA TYR A 259 -12.70 19.18 -18.11
C TYR A 259 -13.12 17.85 -17.45
N ASP A 260 -14.21 17.25 -17.91
CA ASP A 260 -14.67 15.94 -17.47
C ASP A 260 -13.86 14.85 -18.17
N CYS A 261 -12.64 14.64 -17.67
CA CYS A 261 -11.88 13.45 -18.03
C CYS A 261 -12.57 12.22 -17.41
N GLU A 262 -12.99 11.25 -18.23
CA GLU A 262 -13.49 9.93 -17.81
C GLU A 262 -12.36 9.01 -17.30
N CYS A 263 -11.37 9.57 -16.62
CA CYS A 263 -10.25 8.80 -16.10
C CYS A 263 -10.66 7.88 -14.95
N SER A 264 -9.87 6.81 -14.77
CA SER A 264 -9.98 5.86 -13.66
C SER A 264 -10.15 6.54 -12.29
N ALA A 265 -10.88 5.88 -11.38
CA ALA A 265 -11.13 6.32 -10.01
C ALA A 265 -9.87 6.74 -9.23
N ILE A 266 -8.69 6.28 -9.64
CA ILE A 266 -7.40 6.69 -9.08
C ILE A 266 -7.10 8.20 -9.25
N CYS A 267 -7.71 8.85 -10.23
CA CYS A 267 -7.61 10.29 -10.46
C CYS A 267 -8.66 11.10 -9.69
N LEU A 268 -9.65 10.45 -9.06
CA LEU A 268 -10.72 11.14 -8.32
C LEU A 268 -10.18 12.10 -7.23
N PRO A 269 -9.15 11.75 -6.44
CA PRO A 269 -8.58 12.68 -5.48
C PRO A 269 -8.00 13.93 -6.14
N LEU A 270 -7.36 13.79 -7.30
CA LEU A 270 -6.86 14.93 -8.07
C LEU A 270 -8.01 15.74 -8.64
N LYS A 271 -9.06 15.10 -9.17
CA LYS A 271 -10.23 15.79 -9.70
C LYS A 271 -10.88 16.67 -8.63
N VAL A 272 -11.19 16.10 -7.46
CA VAL A 272 -11.77 16.86 -6.34
C VAL A 272 -10.88 18.01 -5.88
N LEU A 273 -9.57 17.78 -5.81
CA LEU A 273 -8.62 18.81 -5.37
C LEU A 273 -8.37 19.88 -6.41
N LEU A 274 -8.33 19.54 -7.70
CA LEU A 274 -8.04 20.47 -8.79
C LEU A 274 -9.28 21.25 -9.23
N ASP A 275 -10.46 20.63 -9.23
CA ASP A 275 -11.72 21.32 -9.55
C ASP A 275 -12.09 22.34 -8.46
N GLY A 276 -11.69 22.09 -7.20
CA GLY A 276 -11.82 23.07 -6.11
C GLY A 276 -10.85 24.26 -6.19
N LEU A 277 -9.90 24.26 -7.12
CA LEU A 277 -8.88 25.31 -7.29
C LEU A 277 -9.23 26.34 -8.37
N GLU A 278 -10.27 26.11 -9.16
CA GLU A 278 -10.77 27.09 -10.14
C GLU A 278 -11.35 28.31 -9.40
N GLY A 279 -10.52 29.33 -9.18
CA GLY A 279 -10.92 30.64 -8.63
C GLY A 279 -10.31 31.03 -7.29
N GLN A 280 -9.52 30.16 -6.63
CA GLN A 280 -8.77 30.53 -5.42
C GLN A 280 -7.26 30.48 -5.69
N THR A 281 -6.59 31.63 -5.64
CA THR A 281 -5.13 31.69 -5.59
C THR A 281 -4.69 31.07 -4.28
N PHE A 282 -4.30 29.79 -4.32
CA PHE A 282 -3.56 29.19 -3.22
C PHE A 282 -2.30 30.04 -3.02
N HIS A 283 -2.21 30.72 -1.88
CA HIS A 283 -0.91 31.14 -1.39
C HIS A 283 -0.14 29.86 -1.07
N ASN A 284 0.65 29.43 -2.06
CA ASN A 284 1.56 28.30 -2.08
C ASN A 284 2.11 27.98 -0.69
N THR A 285 1.49 27.02 0.00
CA THR A 285 2.26 26.20 0.93
C THR A 285 2.88 25.11 0.08
N ASP A 286 4.11 25.35 -0.37
CA ASP A 286 4.89 24.44 -1.20
C ASP A 286 4.89 22.99 -0.66
N GLY A 287 4.73 22.82 0.66
CA GLY A 287 4.58 21.54 1.32
C GLY A 287 3.31 20.74 0.97
N VAL A 288 2.18 21.38 0.64
CA VAL A 288 0.95 20.67 0.21
C VAL A 288 1.12 20.15 -1.21
N ILE A 289 1.67 20.98 -2.10
CA ILE A 289 1.95 20.59 -3.49
C ILE A 289 2.97 19.46 -3.53
N LEU A 290 4.03 19.54 -2.72
CA LEU A 290 5.00 18.45 -2.60
C LEU A 290 4.36 17.15 -2.07
N GLN A 291 3.43 17.23 -1.12
CA GLN A 291 2.69 16.06 -0.65
C GLN A 291 1.81 15.46 -1.76
N LEU A 292 1.20 16.28 -2.62
CA LEU A 292 0.45 15.79 -3.78
C LEU A 292 1.36 15.09 -4.79
N PHE A 293 2.56 15.62 -5.03
CA PHE A 293 3.55 14.97 -5.90
C PHE A 293 4.03 13.65 -5.30
N GLN A 294 4.28 13.60 -4.00
CA GLN A 294 4.66 12.37 -3.29
C GLN A 294 3.53 11.33 -3.34
N TRP A 295 2.28 11.75 -3.17
CA TRP A 295 1.11 10.89 -3.31
C TRP A 295 1.02 10.33 -4.74
N ALA A 296 1.10 11.19 -5.76
CA ALA A 296 1.01 10.80 -7.16
C ALA A 296 2.14 9.82 -7.54
N LYS A 297 3.36 10.04 -7.01
CA LYS A 297 4.47 9.08 -7.12
C LYS A 297 4.16 7.74 -6.45
N SER A 298 3.55 7.75 -5.26
CA SER A 298 3.23 6.53 -4.50
C SER A 298 2.19 5.65 -5.18
N VAL A 299 1.24 6.24 -5.91
CA VAL A 299 0.23 5.53 -6.72
C VAL A 299 0.71 5.19 -8.14
N SER A 300 1.96 5.55 -8.46
CA SER A 300 2.62 5.49 -9.76
C SER A 300 2.10 6.52 -10.77
N TRP A 301 3.02 7.30 -11.35
CA TRP A 301 2.73 8.30 -12.37
C TRP A 301 1.98 7.74 -13.59
N THR A 302 2.27 6.49 -13.96
CA THR A 302 1.65 5.85 -15.13
C THR A 302 0.17 5.58 -14.93
N SER A 303 -0.28 5.45 -13.67
CA SER A 303 -1.68 5.26 -13.28
C SER A 303 -2.50 6.55 -13.38
N VAL A 304 -1.85 7.72 -13.41
CA VAL A 304 -2.51 9.02 -13.56
C VAL A 304 -2.67 9.33 -15.06
N CYS A 305 -3.83 9.83 -15.47
CA CYS A 305 -4.03 10.22 -16.87
C CYS A 305 -3.15 11.44 -17.21
N LEU A 306 -2.83 11.62 -18.51
CA LEU A 306 -1.93 12.72 -18.93
C LEU A 306 -2.48 14.10 -18.52
N VAL A 307 -3.79 14.32 -18.70
CA VAL A 307 -4.45 15.60 -18.37
C VAL A 307 -4.27 15.96 -16.89
N HIS A 308 -4.53 15.02 -15.99
CA HIS A 308 -4.35 15.25 -14.55
C HIS A 308 -2.89 15.37 -14.15
N LEU A 309 -1.98 14.67 -14.84
CA LEU A 309 -0.54 14.80 -14.61
C LEU A 309 0.00 16.17 -15.04
N GLN A 310 -0.47 16.70 -16.17
CA GLN A 310 -0.13 18.03 -16.65
C GLN A 310 -0.69 19.11 -15.72
N ARG A 311 -1.96 19.01 -15.30
CA ARG A 311 -2.56 19.91 -14.29
C ARG A 311 -1.80 19.88 -12.97
N LEU A 312 -1.33 18.71 -12.55
CA LEU A 312 -0.52 18.58 -11.33
C LEU A 312 0.81 19.33 -11.49
N ALA A 313 1.46 19.24 -12.66
CA ALA A 313 2.67 20.00 -12.97
C ALA A 313 2.40 21.51 -13.09
N GLU A 314 1.23 21.91 -13.59
CA GLU A 314 0.81 23.31 -13.77
C GLU A 314 0.88 24.09 -12.46
N LEU A 315 0.62 23.44 -11.32
CA LEU A 315 0.75 24.04 -9.98
C LEU A 315 2.15 24.60 -9.68
N LYS A 316 3.20 24.11 -10.35
CA LYS A 316 4.58 24.57 -10.16
C LYS A 316 5.18 25.24 -11.39
N PHE A 317 4.84 24.75 -12.58
CA PHE A 317 5.46 25.20 -13.82
C PHE A 317 4.53 26.09 -14.66
N GLY A 318 3.28 26.26 -14.24
CA GLY A 318 2.27 27.03 -14.98
C GLY A 318 1.85 26.35 -16.28
N ASN A 319 1.20 27.13 -17.15
CA ASN A 319 0.44 26.63 -18.29
C ASN A 319 1.30 25.96 -19.38
N ILE A 320 2.64 26.11 -19.33
CA ILE A 320 3.57 25.46 -20.27
C ILE A 320 3.47 23.93 -20.24
N THR A 321 2.96 23.38 -19.14
CA THR A 321 2.81 21.95 -18.88
C THR A 321 1.79 21.27 -19.79
N THR A 322 0.83 22.02 -20.33
CA THR A 322 -0.15 21.52 -21.30
C THR A 322 0.49 21.00 -22.59
N LEU A 323 1.70 21.49 -22.91
CA LEU A 323 2.47 21.08 -24.09
C LEU A 323 3.39 19.88 -23.81
N TRP A 324 3.56 19.49 -22.56
CA TRP A 324 4.53 18.45 -22.19
C TRP A 324 4.03 17.06 -22.53
N SER A 325 4.94 16.22 -23.01
CA SER A 325 4.71 14.78 -23.07
C SER A 325 4.55 14.18 -21.67
N ARG A 326 4.02 12.96 -21.57
CA ARG A 326 3.93 12.22 -20.31
C ARG A 326 5.31 12.08 -19.68
N GLU A 327 6.29 11.64 -20.47
CA GLU A 327 7.66 11.37 -20.03
C GLU A 327 8.34 12.64 -19.53
N GLU A 328 8.16 13.75 -20.23
CA GLU A 328 8.66 15.06 -19.82
C GLU A 328 8.02 15.53 -18.50
N THR A 329 6.69 15.41 -18.39
CA THR A 329 5.96 15.79 -17.18
C THR A 329 6.44 14.98 -15.97
N ILE A 330 6.59 13.66 -16.12
CA ILE A 330 7.12 12.78 -15.06
C ILE A 330 8.54 13.22 -14.68
N LYS A 331 9.42 13.41 -15.67
CA LYS A 331 10.81 13.79 -15.43
C LYS A 331 10.94 15.09 -14.64
N GLN A 332 10.13 16.10 -14.97
CA GLN A 332 10.15 17.39 -14.28
C GLN A 332 9.62 17.29 -12.84
N LEU A 333 8.52 16.56 -12.64
CA LEU A 333 7.96 16.32 -11.30
C LEU A 333 8.91 15.51 -10.41
N GLU A 334 9.60 14.50 -10.97
CA GLU A 334 10.60 13.73 -10.25
C GLU A 334 11.83 14.56 -9.89
N GLY A 335 12.25 15.47 -10.78
CA GLY A 335 13.30 16.45 -10.50
C GLY A 335 12.97 17.31 -9.27
N LEU A 336 11.76 17.88 -9.20
CA LEU A 336 11.32 18.68 -8.05
C LEU A 336 11.32 17.88 -6.74
N LEU A 337 10.90 16.62 -6.79
CA LEU A 337 10.90 15.76 -5.61
C LEU A 337 12.33 15.45 -5.13
N LEU A 338 13.27 15.27 -6.05
CA LEU A 338 14.68 15.06 -5.73
C LEU A 338 15.31 16.32 -5.12
N ASP A 339 15.06 17.49 -5.72
CA ASP A 339 15.59 18.77 -5.23
C ASP A 339 15.08 19.09 -3.82
N SER A 340 13.80 18.80 -3.55
CA SER A 340 13.22 18.95 -2.22
C SER A 340 13.90 18.04 -1.18
N LEU A 341 14.20 16.79 -1.53
CA LEU A 341 14.89 15.85 -0.65
C LEU A 341 16.33 16.28 -0.36
N LEU A 342 17.02 16.86 -1.35
CA LEU A 342 18.37 17.40 -1.17
C LEU A 342 18.37 18.63 -0.27
N LEU A 343 17.35 19.48 -0.37
CA LEU A 343 17.19 20.64 0.54
C LEU A 343 17.00 20.20 1.99
N GLU A 344 16.14 19.20 2.23
CA GLU A 344 15.90 18.65 3.57
C GLU A 344 17.15 17.99 4.18
N ALA A 345 17.93 17.28 3.36
CA ALA A 345 19.19 16.67 3.78
C ALA A 345 20.25 17.72 4.17
N ASN A 346 20.34 18.83 3.43
CA ASN A 346 21.29 19.92 3.72
C ASN A 346 20.94 20.71 4.98
N ILE A 347 19.64 20.91 5.27
CA ILE A 347 19.19 21.54 6.52
C ILE A 347 19.54 20.66 7.73
N SER A 348 19.47 19.33 7.56
CA SER A 348 19.77 18.37 8.64
C SER A 348 21.28 18.24 8.94
N LEU A 349 22.16 18.74 8.07
CA LEU A 349 23.61 18.64 8.18
C LEU A 349 24.30 19.94 8.62
N LEU A 350 23.56 21.03 8.84
CA LEU A 350 24.12 22.26 9.40
C LEU A 350 24.44 22.05 10.90
N PRO A 351 25.73 22.03 11.29
CA PRO A 351 26.09 21.96 12.70
C PRO A 351 25.69 23.29 13.37
N CYS A 352 25.11 23.19 14.56
CA CYS A 352 24.75 24.32 15.42
C CYS A 352 26.00 25.16 15.75
N LEU A 353 26.34 26.13 14.89
CA LEU A 353 27.37 27.14 15.16
C LEU A 353 26.72 28.34 15.87
N SER A 354 26.50 28.17 17.17
CA SER A 354 26.12 29.20 18.14
C SER A 354 26.62 28.69 19.50
N GLU A 355 27.45 29.33 20.32
CA GLU A 355 27.90 30.70 20.48
C GLU A 355 29.31 30.63 21.12
N GLN A 356 30.26 31.46 20.68
CA GLN A 356 31.35 31.90 21.55
C GLN A 356 31.24 33.41 21.67
N VAL A 357 30.60 33.85 22.75
CA VAL A 357 30.67 35.24 23.22
C VAL A 357 31.95 35.38 24.04
N PRO A 358 32.92 36.22 23.67
CA PRO A 358 34.06 36.50 24.52
C PRO A 358 33.61 37.45 25.63
N VAL A 359 33.76 37.02 26.88
CA VAL A 359 33.65 37.88 28.05
C VAL A 359 34.91 38.73 28.13
N LEU A 360 34.75 40.05 28.05
CA LEU A 360 35.76 41.05 28.41
C LEU A 360 35.48 41.59 29.81
#